data_AF-A0A239MC92-F1
#
_entry.id   AF-A0A239MC92-F1
#
_cell.length_a   1.000
_cell.length_b   1.000
_cell.length_c   1.000
_cell.angle_alpha   90.00
_cell.angle_beta   90.00
_cell.angle_gamma   90.00
#
_symmetry.space_group_name_H-M   'P 1'
#
loop_
_entity.id
_entity.type
_entity.pdbx_description
1 polymer ?
#
loop_
_entity_poly.entity_id
_entity_poly.type
_entity_poly.pdbx_seq_one_letter_code
_entity_poly.pdbx_strand_id
1 'polypeptide(L)'
;MNRDQFERAIRASCANLEEFQVIVMGSQSILGSYDTSELPDSAFQSTEVDILPGSGISDPDGVYEKLLTLDVRLGEGSPFHEHHGVYVEGIHKDTVVLPKHWENRLVHFTVEDGTSEL
;
A
#
# COMPACT_ATOMS: atom_id res chain seq x y z
N MET A 1 6.05 -7.83 7.80
CA MET A 1 6.45 -6.71 6.96
C MET A 1 7.19 -5.69 7.81
N ASN A 2 8.44 -5.38 7.47
CA ASN A 2 9.19 -4.26 8.06
C ASN A 2 9.03 -2.97 7.24
N ARG A 3 9.63 -1.86 7.68
CA ARG A 3 9.57 -0.55 6.98
C ARG A 3 10.06 -0.66 5.52
N ASP A 4 11.18 -1.31 5.28
CA ASP A 4 11.76 -1.42 3.93
C ASP A 4 10.84 -2.19 2.98
N GLN A 5 10.22 -3.27 3.47
CA GLN A 5 9.23 -4.04 2.71
C GLN A 5 7.96 -3.23 2.43
N PHE A 6 7.51 -2.43 3.39
CA PHE A 6 6.38 -1.52 3.24
C PHE A 6 6.64 -0.44 2.18
N GLU A 7 7.79 0.23 2.25
CA GLU A 7 8.22 1.20 1.24
C GLU A 7 8.35 0.56 -0.15
N ARG A 8 8.88 -0.66 -0.22
CA ARG A 8 8.98 -1.42 -1.47
C ARG A 8 7.60 -1.72 -2.07
N ALA A 9 6.64 -2.13 -1.25
CA ALA A 9 5.27 -2.39 -1.69
C ALA A 9 4.60 -1.11 -2.23
N ILE A 10 4.77 0.03 -1.55
CA ILE A 10 4.27 1.33 -2.03
C ILE A 10 4.92 1.70 -3.36
N ARG A 11 6.25 1.64 -3.46
CA ARG A 11 6.99 1.98 -4.69
C ARG A 11 6.57 1.10 -5.85
N ALA A 12 6.45 -0.21 -5.63
CA ALA A 12 6.00 -1.15 -6.64
C ALA A 12 4.56 -0.87 -7.07
N SER A 13 3.69 -0.50 -6.14
CA SER A 13 2.30 -0.14 -6.45
C SER A 13 2.23 1.12 -7.31
N CYS A 14 2.89 2.21 -6.90
CA CYS A 14 2.96 3.44 -7.70
C CYS A 14 3.48 3.17 -9.11
N ALA A 15 4.54 2.35 -9.25
CA ALA A 15 5.12 2.00 -10.54
C ALA A 15 4.17 1.18 -11.44
N ASN A 16 3.44 0.21 -10.89
CA ASN A 16 2.50 -0.61 -11.66
C ASN A 16 1.19 0.13 -11.99
N LEU A 17 0.81 1.11 -11.18
CA LEU A 17 -0.40 1.91 -11.37
C LEU A 17 -0.20 3.16 -12.25
N GLU A 18 1.06 3.51 -12.52
CA GLU A 18 1.45 4.80 -13.13
C GLU A 18 0.88 5.99 -12.33
N GLU A 19 0.91 5.89 -11.00
CA GLU A 19 0.44 6.92 -10.08
C GLU A 19 1.55 7.40 -9.15
N PHE A 20 1.55 8.69 -8.84
CA PHE A 20 2.52 9.27 -7.90
C PHE A 20 2.22 8.97 -6.43
N GLN A 21 1.01 8.54 -6.12
CA GLN A 21 0.58 8.26 -4.76
C GLN A 21 -0.46 7.16 -4.72
N VAL A 22 -0.50 6.47 -3.60
CA VAL A 22 -1.55 5.51 -3.24
C VAL A 22 -2.01 5.79 -1.82
N ILE A 23 -3.12 5.20 -1.41
CA ILE A 23 -3.59 5.26 -0.02
C ILE A 23 -3.44 3.88 0.60
N VAL A 24 -2.64 3.82 1.66
CA VAL A 24 -2.50 2.62 2.48
C VAL A 24 -3.60 2.62 3.54
N MET A 25 -4.30 1.51 3.65
CA MET A 25 -5.35 1.30 4.65
C MET A 25 -5.01 0.12 5.56
N GLY A 26 -5.90 -0.15 6.51
CA GLY A 26 -5.77 -1.33 7.36
C GLY A 26 -4.58 -1.27 8.31
N SER A 27 -4.15 -2.46 8.75
CA SER A 27 -3.16 -2.60 9.83
C SER A 27 -1.80 -2.00 9.49
N GLN A 28 -1.34 -2.15 8.24
CA GLN A 28 -0.01 -1.71 7.83
C GLN A 28 0.13 -0.22 7.58
N SER A 29 -0.98 0.54 7.58
CA SER A 29 -0.91 2.02 7.64
C SER A 29 -0.13 2.54 8.86
N ILE A 30 -0.01 1.73 9.93
CA ILE A 30 0.78 2.07 11.12
C ILE A 30 2.26 2.29 10.78
N LEU A 31 2.79 1.59 9.78
CA LEU A 31 4.16 1.73 9.31
C LEU A 31 4.39 3.08 8.60
N GLY A 32 3.36 3.69 8.00
CA GLY A 32 3.46 5.06 7.48
C GLY A 32 3.21 6.14 8.54
N SER A 33 2.70 5.77 9.71
CA SER A 33 2.11 6.70 10.68
C SER A 33 2.99 7.01 11.90
N TYR A 34 3.92 6.12 12.25
CA TYR A 34 4.74 6.21 13.45
C TYR A 34 6.19 5.82 13.18
N ASP A 35 7.12 6.24 14.04
CA ASP A 35 8.50 5.75 14.00
C ASP A 35 8.54 4.27 14.39
N THR A 36 9.37 3.46 13.71
CA THR A 36 9.42 2.00 13.98
C THR A 36 9.90 1.67 15.37
N SER A 37 10.70 2.55 16.02
CA SER A 37 11.17 2.34 17.39
C SER A 37 10.07 2.45 18.44
N GLU A 38 8.92 3.02 18.09
CA GLU A 38 7.75 3.16 18.96
C GLU A 38 6.74 2.01 18.81
N LEU A 39 6.95 1.13 17.84
CA LEU A 39 6.00 0.08 17.48
C LEU A 39 6.31 -1.25 18.20
N PRO A 40 5.27 -1.99 18.63
CA PRO A 40 5.47 -3.34 19.18
C PRO A 40 5.86 -4.32 18.07
N ASP A 41 6.55 -5.40 18.43
CA ASP A 41 6.97 -6.45 17.49
C ASP A 41 5.82 -7.01 16.64
N SER A 42 4.61 -7.04 17.18
CA SER A 42 3.42 -7.52 16.48
C SER A 42 3.04 -6.68 15.26
N ALA A 43 3.43 -5.39 15.21
CA ALA A 43 3.20 -4.53 14.05
C ALA A 43 3.92 -5.02 12.79
N PHE A 44 4.99 -5.81 12.95
CA PHE A 44 5.81 -6.29 11.84
C PHE A 44 5.45 -7.71 11.36
N GLN A 45 4.41 -8.32 11.91
CA GLN A 45 4.10 -9.74 11.65
C GLN A 45 3.28 -10.00 10.39
N SER A 46 2.48 -9.03 9.91
CA SER A 46 1.68 -9.23 8.70
C SER A 46 2.55 -9.23 7.42
N THR A 47 2.18 -10.04 6.44
CA THR A 47 2.81 -10.12 5.11
C THR A 47 2.04 -9.34 4.04
N GLU A 48 0.89 -8.77 4.38
CA GLU A 48 -0.03 -8.07 3.49
C GLU A 48 -0.02 -6.56 3.75
N VAL A 49 -0.22 -5.76 2.70
CA VAL A 49 -0.61 -4.35 2.82
C VAL A 49 -1.78 -4.03 1.89
N ASP A 50 -2.82 -3.41 2.46
CA ASP A 50 -3.99 -2.95 1.71
C ASP A 50 -3.69 -1.62 1.00
N ILE A 51 -3.84 -1.59 -0.32
CA ILE A 51 -3.58 -0.40 -1.13
C ILE A 51 -4.78 -0.05 -2.00
N LEU A 52 -5.24 1.20 -1.84
CA LEU A 52 -6.20 1.85 -2.70
C LEU A 52 -5.45 2.75 -3.71
N PRO A 53 -5.67 2.59 -5.04
CA PRO A 53 -5.17 3.53 -6.04
C PRO A 53 -5.62 4.96 -5.71
N GLY A 54 -4.72 5.94 -5.81
CA GLY A 54 -5.03 7.34 -5.49
C GLY A 54 -6.20 7.89 -6.31
N SER A 55 -6.29 7.52 -7.59
CA SER A 55 -7.42 7.89 -8.45
C SER A 55 -8.76 7.31 -8.00
N GLY A 56 -8.75 6.21 -7.23
CA GLY A 56 -9.94 5.52 -6.72
C GLY A 56 -10.72 6.33 -5.68
N ILE A 57 -10.15 7.43 -5.17
CA ILE A 57 -10.88 8.35 -4.29
C ILE A 57 -11.92 9.17 -5.06
N SER A 58 -11.54 9.69 -6.22
CA SER A 58 -12.40 10.51 -7.08
C SER A 58 -13.20 9.69 -8.08
N ASP A 59 -12.67 8.55 -8.51
CA ASP A 59 -13.29 7.65 -9.48
C ASP A 59 -13.17 6.18 -9.03
N PRO A 60 -14.01 5.73 -8.08
CA PRO A 60 -13.92 4.37 -7.55
C PRO A 60 -14.17 3.31 -8.63
N ASP A 61 -15.19 3.49 -9.48
CA ASP A 61 -15.54 2.51 -10.52
C ASP A 61 -14.46 2.43 -11.62
N GLY A 62 -13.76 3.54 -11.89
CA GLY A 62 -12.72 3.61 -12.92
C GLY A 62 -11.39 2.94 -12.56
N VAL A 63 -11.21 2.45 -11.32
CA VAL A 63 -9.95 1.80 -10.89
C VAL A 63 -9.98 0.27 -10.94
N TYR A 64 -11.02 -0.36 -11.46
CA TYR A 64 -11.12 -1.83 -11.49
C TYR A 64 -9.90 -2.52 -12.12
N GLU A 65 -9.47 -2.08 -13.31
CA GLU A 65 -8.28 -2.64 -13.98
C GLU A 65 -6.97 -2.42 -13.20
N LYS A 66 -6.91 -1.32 -12.42
CA LYS A 66 -5.77 -1.02 -11.54
C LYS A 66 -5.71 -1.97 -10.35
N LEU A 67 -6.85 -2.27 -9.75
CA LEU A 67 -6.95 -3.27 -8.68
C LEU A 67 -6.50 -4.64 -9.18
N LEU A 68 -7.00 -5.09 -10.34
CA LEU A 68 -6.54 -6.33 -10.97
C LEU A 68 -5.04 -6.32 -11.27
N THR A 69 -4.49 -5.18 -11.67
CA THR A 69 -3.05 -5.03 -11.90
C THR A 69 -2.26 -5.25 -10.62
N LEU A 70 -2.70 -4.68 -9.48
CA LEU A 70 -2.07 -4.93 -8.18
C LEU A 70 -2.14 -6.41 -7.81
N ASP A 71 -3.31 -7.03 -7.90
CA ASP A 71 -3.51 -8.43 -7.48
C ASP A 71 -2.64 -9.39 -8.31
N VAL A 72 -2.57 -9.18 -9.62
CA VAL A 72 -1.77 -10.04 -10.52
C VAL A 72 -0.27 -9.82 -10.36
N ARG A 73 0.17 -8.56 -10.17
CA ARG A 73 1.61 -8.21 -10.18
C ARG A 73 2.24 -8.28 -8.79
N LEU A 74 1.49 -7.93 -7.76
CA LEU A 74 1.95 -7.67 -6.40
C LEU A 74 1.18 -8.46 -5.34
N GLY A 75 0.03 -9.05 -5.69
CA GLY A 75 -0.85 -9.77 -4.78
C GLY A 75 -0.35 -11.14 -4.37
N GLU A 76 -1.17 -11.85 -3.60
CA GLU A 76 -0.82 -13.14 -3.01
C GLU A 76 -0.45 -14.16 -4.10
N GLY A 77 0.77 -14.68 -4.03
CA GLY A 77 1.27 -15.71 -4.93
C GLY A 77 1.81 -15.16 -6.26
N SER A 78 1.84 -13.84 -6.41
CA SER A 78 2.57 -13.19 -7.49
C SER A 78 4.09 -13.41 -7.35
N PRO A 79 4.87 -13.25 -8.43
CA PRO A 79 6.33 -13.27 -8.35
C PRO A 79 6.91 -12.24 -7.35
N PHE A 80 6.23 -11.11 -7.14
CA PHE A 80 6.59 -10.15 -6.12
C PHE A 80 6.45 -10.75 -4.71
N HIS A 81 5.32 -11.43 -4.44
CA HIS A 81 5.10 -12.11 -3.17
C HIS A 81 6.17 -13.19 -2.92
N GLU A 82 6.40 -14.07 -3.89
CA GLU A 82 7.39 -15.14 -3.78
C GLU A 82 8.81 -14.60 -3.53
N HIS A 83 9.16 -13.48 -4.18
CA HIS A 83 10.50 -12.91 -4.10
C HIS A 83 10.74 -12.09 -2.82
N HIS A 84 9.72 -11.38 -2.33
CA HIS A 84 9.88 -10.44 -1.21
C HIS A 84 9.23 -10.90 0.11
N GLY A 85 8.45 -11.98 0.09
CA GLY A 85 7.74 -12.52 1.24
C GLY A 85 6.63 -11.61 1.77
N VAL A 86 6.22 -10.61 0.99
CA VAL A 86 5.12 -9.70 1.27
C VAL A 86 4.32 -9.42 0.00
N TYR A 87 3.05 -9.08 0.13
CA TYR A 87 2.17 -8.81 -1.01
C TYR A 87 1.27 -7.60 -0.76
N VAL A 88 0.69 -7.09 -1.85
CA VAL A 88 -0.26 -5.98 -1.87
C VAL A 88 -1.65 -6.53 -2.18
N GLU A 89 -2.62 -6.21 -1.33
CA GLU A 89 -4.04 -6.43 -1.64
C GLU A 89 -4.61 -5.13 -2.24
N GLY A 90 -5.05 -5.18 -3.50
CA GLY A 90 -5.73 -4.04 -4.11
C GLY A 90 -7.14 -3.90 -3.55
N ILE A 91 -7.42 -2.84 -2.79
CA ILE A 91 -8.74 -2.64 -2.19
C ILE A 91 -9.54 -1.53 -2.89
N HIS A 92 -10.85 -1.74 -3.03
CA HIS A 92 -11.78 -0.72 -3.51
C HIS A 92 -12.20 0.23 -2.38
N LYS A 93 -12.56 1.47 -2.69
CA LYS A 93 -13.00 2.46 -1.68
C LYS A 93 -14.18 1.97 -0.83
N ASP A 94 -15.06 1.17 -1.41
CA ASP A 94 -16.26 0.65 -0.74
C ASP A 94 -15.98 -0.53 0.20
N THR A 95 -14.75 -1.06 0.25
CA THR A 95 -14.38 -2.09 1.25
C THR A 95 -14.23 -1.50 2.65
N VAL A 96 -14.19 -0.17 2.78
CA VAL A 96 -13.98 0.54 4.04
C VAL A 96 -15.10 1.53 4.32
N VAL A 97 -15.54 1.59 5.59
CA VAL A 97 -16.46 2.62 6.06
C VAL A 97 -15.66 3.79 6.60
N LEU A 98 -15.56 4.86 5.80
CA LEU A 98 -14.81 6.06 6.15
C LEU A 98 -15.71 7.08 6.86
N PRO A 99 -15.29 7.64 8.01
CA PRO A 99 -16.05 8.71 8.65
C PRO A 99 -16.03 9.98 7.80
N LYS A 100 -16.96 10.90 8.08
CA LYS A 100 -16.92 12.24 7.50
C LYS A 100 -15.55 12.88 7.75
N HIS A 101 -14.98 13.51 6.72
CA HIS A 101 -13.68 14.19 6.78
C HIS A 101 -12.49 13.27 7.10
N TRP A 102 -12.55 11.99 6.70
CA TRP A 102 -11.44 11.05 6.87
C TRP A 102 -10.15 11.55 6.21
N GLU A 103 -10.26 12.38 5.16
CA GLU A 103 -9.15 12.99 4.45
C GLU A 103 -8.27 13.83 5.39
N ASN A 104 -8.88 14.46 6.40
CA ASN A 104 -8.16 15.25 7.43
C ASN A 104 -7.38 14.37 8.41
N ARG A 105 -7.57 13.05 8.36
CA ARG A 105 -6.88 12.07 9.20
C ARG A 105 -5.77 11.33 8.46
N LEU A 106 -5.53 11.68 7.19
CA LEU A 106 -4.42 11.12 6.42
C LEU A 106 -3.08 11.52 7.04
N VAL A 107 -2.18 10.55 7.15
CA VAL A 107 -0.77 10.80 7.46
C VAL A 107 0.01 10.79 6.16
N HIS A 108 0.74 11.87 5.89
CA HIS A 108 1.61 11.94 4.72
C HIS A 108 2.89 11.17 5.00
N PHE A 109 3.19 10.19 4.13
CA PHE A 109 4.37 9.36 4.18
C PHE A 109 5.06 9.38 2.82
N THR A 110 6.37 9.64 2.80
CA THR A 110 7.15 9.75 1.57
C THR A 110 8.10 8.57 1.44
N VAL A 111 8.07 7.92 0.30
CA VAL A 111 9.00 6.85 -0.07
C VAL A 111 10.00 7.44 -1.05
N GLU A 112 11.29 7.28 -0.77
CA GLU A 112 12.33 7.72 -1.70
C GLU A 112 12.37 6.80 -2.93
N ASP A 113 12.59 7.38 -4.11
CA ASP A 113 12.85 6.62 -5.33
C ASP A 113 14.23 5.98 -5.21
N GLY A 114 14.26 4.67 -4.94
CA GLY A 114 15.46 3.87 -4.70
C GLY A 114 16.33 3.64 -5.95
N THR A 115 16.65 4.69 -6.70
CA THR A 115 17.53 4.68 -7.89
C THR A 115 18.99 4.32 -7.60
N SER A 116 19.32 3.77 -6.43
CA SER A 116 20.69 3.42 -6.05
C SER A 116 21.06 1.95 -6.19
N GLU A 117 20.14 1.04 -6.57
CA GLU A 117 20.47 -0.38 -6.76
C GLU A 117 19.77 -0.99 -7.98
N LEU A 118 20.29 -0.68 -9.17
CA LEU A 118 20.14 -1.47 -10.40
C LEU A 118 21.52 -1.77 -10.99
#